data_AF-A0A2G6DYB5-F1
#
_entry.id   AF-A0A2G6DYB5-F1
#
_cell.length_a   1.000
_cell.length_b   1.000
_cell.length_c   1.000
_cell.angle_alpha   90.00
_cell.angle_beta   90.00
_cell.angle_gamma   90.00
#
_symmetry.space_group_name_H-M   'P 1'
#
loop_
_entity.id
_entity.type
_entity.pdbx_description
1 polymer ?
#
loop_
_entity_poly.entity_id
_entity_poly.type
_entity_poly.pdbx_seq_one_letter_code
_entity_poly.pdbx_strand_id
1 'polypeptide(L)'
;MADGAGVMTGSPNMTAGAVPAAAPAGTGSTMLTASSVFTGRAMRHVVRRPETVVQTVIFPIVLLLTMLAVFSTAVEQFTAAQPDVPAGEPYAQRLVPVMILSGIMFGSSGAAVLLFTDLRNGFFTRIRALSTPLGAPLVGISVAEAVRASVTVVTLCIAGIVAGFRFQAGWPAALGFLAVA
;
A
#
# COMPACT_ATOMS: atom_id res chain seq x y z
N MET A 1 54.09 -44.54 50.09
CA MET A 1 54.06 -45.30 48.83
C MET A 1 52.59 -45.32 48.42
N ALA A 2 52.11 -44.25 47.76
CA ALA A 2 52.14 -44.08 46.29
C ALA A 2 51.35 -45.24 45.64
N ASP A 3 50.40 -45.09 44.75
CA ASP A 3 49.93 -44.04 43.85
C ASP A 3 48.67 -44.69 43.22
N GLY A 4 47.55 -44.02 43.02
CA GLY A 4 47.33 -43.38 41.73
C GLY A 4 45.87 -43.56 41.31
N ALA A 5 45.13 -42.47 41.45
CA ALA A 5 43.80 -42.29 40.88
C ALA A 5 43.92 -42.18 39.35
N GLY A 6 43.54 -43.24 38.63
CA GLY A 6 43.46 -43.24 37.17
C GLY A 6 42.13 -42.64 36.70
N VAL A 7 42.01 -41.31 36.78
CA VAL A 7 40.93 -40.52 36.20
C VAL A 7 40.95 -40.65 34.67
N MET A 8 39.80 -41.01 34.08
CA MET A 8 39.51 -40.89 32.65
C MET A 8 39.68 -39.43 32.20
N THR A 9 40.83 -39.07 31.64
CA THR A 9 41.07 -37.80 30.96
C THR A 9 40.69 -37.90 29.48
N GLY A 10 39.39 -37.97 29.21
CA GLY A 10 38.86 -37.68 27.89
C GLY A 10 38.79 -36.16 27.68
N SER A 11 39.86 -35.56 27.17
CA SER A 11 39.83 -34.17 26.68
C SER A 11 39.60 -34.19 25.16
N PRO A 12 38.39 -33.95 24.65
CA PRO A 12 38.20 -33.65 23.24
C PRO A 12 38.88 -32.30 22.98
N ASN A 13 39.90 -32.34 22.14
CA ASN A 13 40.61 -31.18 21.61
C ASN A 13 39.60 -30.22 20.95
N MET A 14 39.15 -29.21 21.69
CA MET A 14 38.42 -28.06 21.15
C MET A 14 39.43 -27.18 20.43
N THR A 15 39.93 -27.62 19.27
CA THR A 15 40.42 -26.67 18.27
C THR A 15 39.21 -25.88 17.84
N ALA A 16 39.04 -24.72 18.46
CA ALA A 16 38.10 -23.69 18.08
C ALA A 16 38.19 -23.53 16.55
N GLY A 17 37.21 -24.08 15.84
CA GLY A 17 36.98 -23.75 14.45
C GLY A 17 36.76 -22.25 14.44
N ALA A 18 37.78 -21.52 13.99
CA ALA A 18 37.71 -20.09 13.83
C ALA A 18 36.45 -19.78 13.03
N VAL A 19 35.48 -19.16 13.68
CA VAL A 19 34.31 -18.60 13.01
C VAL A 19 34.87 -17.71 11.91
N PRO A 20 34.60 -17.98 10.62
CA PRO A 20 35.16 -17.18 9.56
C PRO A 20 34.77 -15.73 9.80
N ALA A 21 35.78 -14.88 9.96
CA ALA A 21 35.63 -13.45 10.14
C ALA A 21 34.72 -12.93 9.03
N ALA A 22 33.60 -12.32 9.42
CA ALA A 22 32.62 -11.74 8.51
C ALA A 22 33.35 -10.83 7.51
N ALA A 23 33.23 -11.19 6.23
CA ALA A 23 33.84 -10.45 5.12
C ALA A 23 33.41 -8.97 5.15
N PRO A 24 34.30 -8.03 4.75
CA PRO A 24 34.03 -6.60 4.83
C PRO A 24 32.81 -6.24 3.96
N ALA A 25 31.95 -5.40 4.54
CA ALA A 25 30.70 -4.92 3.97
C ALA A 25 30.87 -4.44 2.52
N GLY A 26 30.38 -5.24 1.58
CA GLY A 26 30.25 -4.84 0.18
C GLY A 26 29.21 -3.72 0.08
N THR A 27 29.68 -2.54 -0.31
CA THR A 27 28.94 -1.37 -0.82
C THR A 27 27.47 -1.34 -0.41
N GLY A 28 27.23 -0.83 0.79
CA GLY A 28 25.89 -0.65 1.32
C GLY A 28 25.03 0.14 0.34
N SER A 29 24.11 -0.56 -0.33
CA SER A 29 23.04 0.08 -1.10
C SER A 29 22.39 1.12 -0.19
N THR A 30 22.48 2.39 -0.57
CA THR A 30 21.83 3.49 0.14
C THR A 30 20.35 3.13 0.36
N MET A 31 19.79 3.48 1.52
CA MET A 31 18.39 3.22 1.87
C MET A 31 17.41 3.60 0.73
N LEU A 32 17.74 4.67 -0.01
CA LEU A 32 16.99 5.15 -1.17
C LEU A 32 17.00 4.16 -2.34
N THR A 33 18.16 3.58 -2.67
CA THR A 33 18.31 2.59 -3.76
C THR A 33 17.63 1.28 -3.39
N ALA A 34 17.72 0.84 -2.13
CA ALA A 34 17.00 -0.33 -1.66
C ALA A 34 15.49 -0.11 -1.71
N SER A 35 15.01 1.05 -1.23
CA SER A 35 13.59 1.40 -1.22
C SER A 35 13.02 1.48 -2.64
N SER A 36 13.73 2.11 -3.59
CA SER A 36 13.26 2.24 -4.98
C SER A 36 13.14 0.89 -5.70
N VAL A 37 14.07 -0.04 -5.45
CA VAL A 37 13.99 -1.41 -5.98
C VAL A 37 12.79 -2.15 -5.38
N PHE A 38 12.53 -2.01 -4.08
CA PHE A 38 11.35 -2.61 -3.43
C PHE A 38 10.04 -1.98 -3.92
N THR A 39 9.99 -0.65 -4.09
CA THR A 39 8.85 0.05 -4.70
C THR A 39 8.59 -0.47 -6.11
N GLY A 40 9.62 -0.56 -6.95
CA GLY A 40 9.49 -1.09 -8.31
C GLY A 40 8.99 -2.54 -8.34
N ARG A 41 9.43 -3.36 -7.37
CA ARG A 41 8.98 -4.76 -7.24
C ARG A 41 7.51 -4.84 -6.79
N ALA A 42 7.11 -4.04 -5.81
CA ALA A 42 5.73 -3.98 -5.31
C ALA A 42 4.78 -3.46 -6.41
N MET A 43 5.15 -2.38 -7.10
CA MET A 43 4.39 -1.81 -8.22
C MET A 43 4.21 -2.83 -9.35
N ARG A 44 5.28 -3.55 -9.71
CA ARG A 44 5.21 -4.60 -10.73
C ARG A 44 4.31 -5.77 -10.30
N HIS A 45 4.17 -6.03 -9.00
CA HIS A 45 3.25 -7.06 -8.50
C HIS A 45 1.79 -6.62 -8.59
N VAL A 46 1.50 -5.35 -8.30
CA VAL A 46 0.17 -4.75 -8.46
C VAL A 46 -0.24 -4.74 -9.94
N VAL A 47 0.63 -4.27 -10.84
CA VAL A 47 0.31 -4.16 -12.28
C VAL A 47 0.20 -5.52 -12.97
N ARG A 48 0.93 -6.55 -12.50
CA ARG A 48 0.88 -7.90 -13.09
C ARG A 48 -0.25 -8.78 -12.56
N ARG A 49 -1.04 -8.32 -11.58
CA ARG A 49 -2.26 -9.00 -11.13
C ARG A 49 -3.48 -8.21 -11.63
N PRO A 50 -3.93 -8.45 -12.88
CA PRO A 50 -5.01 -7.68 -13.49
C PRO A 50 -6.29 -7.77 -12.68
N GLU A 51 -6.58 -8.92 -12.07
CA GLU A 51 -7.75 -9.12 -11.19
C GLU A 51 -7.81 -8.11 -10.04
N THR A 52 -6.68 -7.89 -9.36
CA THR A 52 -6.60 -6.94 -8.24
C THR A 52 -6.81 -5.51 -8.71
N VAL A 53 -6.26 -5.13 -9.86
CA VAL A 53 -6.45 -3.78 -10.44
C VAL A 53 -7.91 -3.57 -10.85
N VAL A 54 -8.52 -4.57 -11.48
CA VAL A 54 -9.93 -4.54 -11.88
C VAL A 54 -10.83 -4.35 -10.65
N GLN A 55 -10.63 -5.14 -9.60
CA GLN A 55 -11.47 -5.04 -8.40
C GLN A 55 -11.26 -3.73 -7.62
N THR A 56 -10.05 -3.19 -7.60
CA THR A 56 -9.73 -2.00 -6.79
C THR A 56 -10.00 -0.68 -7.50
N VAL A 57 -10.10 -0.67 -8.83
CA VAL A 57 -10.31 0.54 -9.63
C VAL A 57 -11.62 0.47 -10.41
N ILE A 58 -11.88 -0.61 -11.15
CA ILE A 58 -13.05 -0.68 -12.05
C ILE A 58 -14.34 -0.80 -11.24
N PHE A 59 -14.38 -1.66 -10.22
CA PHE A 59 -15.56 -1.81 -9.37
C PHE A 59 -16.02 -0.48 -8.73
N PRO A 60 -15.16 0.31 -8.05
CA PRO A 60 -15.58 1.59 -7.50
C PRO A 60 -15.99 2.61 -8.57
N ILE A 61 -15.39 2.59 -9.77
CA ILE A 61 -15.82 3.47 -10.87
C ILE A 61 -17.21 3.10 -11.37
N VAL A 62 -17.47 1.82 -11.65
CA VAL A 62 -18.78 1.36 -12.09
C VAL A 62 -19.84 1.66 -11.04
N LEU A 63 -19.53 1.44 -9.76
CA LEU A 63 -20.41 1.77 -8.65
C LEU A 63 -20.68 3.27 -8.57
N LEU A 64 -19.65 4.12 -8.67
CA LEU A 64 -19.79 5.58 -8.69
C LEU A 64 -20.71 6.03 -9.84
N LEU A 65 -20.45 5.56 -11.06
CA LEU A 65 -21.23 5.93 -12.23
C LEU A 65 -22.67 5.45 -12.13
N THR A 66 -22.89 4.23 -11.64
CA THR A 66 -24.23 3.67 -11.43
C THR A 66 -24.97 4.46 -10.35
N MET A 67 -24.31 4.75 -9.22
CA MET A 67 -24.91 5.56 -8.16
C MET A 67 -25.28 6.95 -8.68
N LEU A 68 -24.41 7.58 -9.46
CA LEU A 68 -24.72 8.88 -10.00
C LEU A 68 -25.86 8.84 -11.02
N ALA A 69 -25.83 7.90 -11.96
CA ALA A 69 -26.86 7.76 -12.99
C ALA A 69 -28.24 7.43 -12.40
N VAL A 70 -28.29 6.57 -11.37
CA VAL A 70 -29.55 6.11 -10.78
C VAL A 70 -30.08 7.11 -9.74
N PHE A 71 -29.20 7.60 -8.86
CA PHE A 71 -29.63 8.40 -7.71
C PHE A 71 -29.55 9.90 -7.92
N SER A 72 -28.87 10.43 -8.94
CA SER A 72 -28.89 11.90 -9.16
C SER A 72 -30.31 12.39 -9.42
N THR A 73 -31.03 11.74 -10.34
CA THR A 73 -32.39 12.10 -10.72
C THR A 73 -33.39 11.83 -9.59
N ALA A 74 -33.23 10.70 -8.89
CA ALA A 74 -34.08 10.36 -7.74
C ALA A 74 -33.93 11.37 -6.59
N VAL A 75 -32.70 11.80 -6.28
CA VAL A 75 -32.44 12.77 -5.23
C VAL A 75 -32.98 14.15 -5.62
N GLU A 76 -32.77 14.60 -6.86
CA GLU A 76 -33.29 15.88 -7.36
C GLU A 76 -34.83 15.95 -7.22
N GLN A 77 -35.53 14.90 -7.63
CA GLN A 77 -36.99 14.79 -7.50
C GLN A 77 -37.45 14.83 -6.04
N PHE A 78 -36.73 14.16 -5.14
CA PHE A 78 -37.08 14.13 -3.72
C PHE A 78 -36.91 15.50 -3.06
N THR A 79 -35.83 16.22 -3.38
CA THR A 79 -35.63 17.60 -2.89
C THR A 79 -36.64 18.59 -3.47
N ALA A 80 -37.05 18.43 -4.74
CA ALA A 80 -38.08 19.29 -5.33
C ALA A 80 -39.46 19.12 -4.67
N ALA A 81 -39.73 17.97 -4.05
CA ALA A 81 -40.96 17.69 -3.33
C ALA A 81 -41.00 18.30 -1.91
N GLN A 82 -39.88 18.82 -1.38
CA GLN A 82 -39.80 19.45 -0.06
C GLN A 82 -39.59 20.97 -0.18
N PRO A 83 -40.64 21.79 0.06
CA PRO A 83 -40.56 23.24 -0.08
C PRO A 83 -39.59 23.95 0.86
N ASP A 84 -39.30 23.34 2.02
CA ASP A 84 -38.51 23.95 3.11
C ASP A 84 -37.00 23.64 3.05
N VAL A 85 -36.55 22.85 2.08
CA VAL A 85 -35.13 22.49 1.93
C VAL A 85 -34.54 23.32 0.79
N PRO A 86 -33.58 24.22 1.06
CA PRO A 86 -32.85 24.92 0.00
C PRO A 86 -32.29 23.89 -0.97
N ALA A 87 -32.35 24.14 -2.29
CA ALA A 87 -31.73 23.29 -3.29
C ALA A 87 -30.24 23.13 -2.95
N GLY A 88 -29.91 22.01 -2.29
CA GLY A 88 -28.58 21.75 -1.76
C GLY A 88 -27.57 21.51 -2.88
N GLU A 89 -26.31 21.30 -2.52
CA GLU A 89 -25.28 20.98 -3.50
C GLU A 89 -25.66 19.74 -4.35
N PRO A 90 -25.28 19.73 -5.65
CA PRO A 90 -25.53 18.60 -6.54
C PRO A 90 -25.11 17.28 -5.90
N TYR A 91 -25.90 16.21 -6.12
CA TYR A 91 -25.62 14.90 -5.54
C TYR A 91 -24.20 14.40 -5.84
N ALA A 92 -23.68 14.70 -7.04
CA ALA A 92 -22.31 14.42 -7.45
C ALA A 92 -21.26 15.01 -6.49
N GLN A 93 -21.48 16.22 -5.99
CA GLN A 93 -20.54 16.92 -5.13
C GLN A 93 -20.38 16.26 -3.75
N ARG A 94 -21.43 15.58 -3.28
CA ARG A 94 -21.41 14.80 -2.04
C ARG A 94 -20.95 13.36 -2.26
N LEU A 95 -21.26 12.76 -3.41
CA LEU A 95 -21.00 11.35 -3.66
C LEU A 95 -19.53 11.07 -4.03
N VAL A 96 -18.93 11.90 -4.88
CA VAL A 96 -17.58 11.65 -5.43
C VAL A 96 -16.51 11.49 -4.34
N PRO A 97 -16.42 12.37 -3.30
CA PRO A 97 -15.43 12.21 -2.24
C PRO A 97 -15.60 10.90 -1.46
N VAL A 98 -16.84 10.50 -1.18
CA VAL A 98 -17.16 9.25 -0.48
C VAL A 98 -16.73 8.04 -1.30
N MET A 99 -16.98 8.08 -2.61
CA MET A 99 -16.59 6.98 -3.50
C MET A 99 -15.07 6.87 -3.65
N ILE A 100 -14.36 8.00 -3.69
CA ILE A 100 -12.89 7.99 -3.69
C ILE A 100 -12.35 7.32 -2.42
N LEU A 101 -12.87 7.68 -1.25
CA LEU A 101 -12.47 7.07 0.01
C LEU A 101 -12.71 5.56 0.03
N SER A 102 -13.87 5.12 -0.48
CA SER A 102 -14.17 3.68 -0.58
C SER A 102 -13.21 2.94 -1.51
N GLY A 103 -12.81 3.56 -2.64
CA GLY A 103 -11.83 2.99 -3.57
C GLY A 103 -10.45 2.79 -2.94
N ILE A 104 -10.00 3.76 -2.13
CA ILE A 104 -8.74 3.65 -1.39
C ILE A 104 -8.82 2.48 -0.38
N MET A 105 -9.94 2.37 0.36
CA MET A 105 -10.14 1.30 1.35
C MET A 105 -10.09 -0.10 0.73
N PHE A 106 -10.80 -0.33 -0.37
CA PHE A 106 -10.75 -1.63 -1.08
C PHE A 106 -9.35 -1.98 -1.54
N GLY A 107 -8.60 -0.96 -1.93
CA GLY A 107 -7.26 -1.11 -2.39
C GLY A 107 -6.21 -1.47 -1.33
N SER A 108 -6.34 -0.91 -0.12
CA SER A 108 -5.45 -1.20 1.03
C SER A 108 -5.46 -2.68 1.42
N SER A 109 -6.59 -3.36 1.19
CA SER A 109 -6.71 -4.80 1.41
C SER A 109 -5.70 -5.61 0.57
N GLY A 110 -5.39 -5.17 -0.64
CA GLY A 110 -4.37 -5.79 -1.49
C GLY A 110 -2.95 -5.68 -0.92
N ALA A 111 -2.60 -4.50 -0.40
CA ALA A 111 -1.32 -4.27 0.26
C ALA A 111 -1.18 -5.10 1.56
N ALA A 112 -2.26 -5.23 2.33
CA ALA A 112 -2.28 -6.04 3.55
C ALA A 112 -2.01 -7.52 3.25
N VAL A 113 -2.63 -8.09 2.21
CA VAL A 113 -2.39 -9.47 1.78
C VAL A 113 -0.94 -9.68 1.33
N LEU A 114 -0.39 -8.70 0.61
CA LEU A 114 1.01 -8.74 0.16
C LEU A 114 1.97 -8.76 1.35
N LEU A 115 1.78 -7.85 2.30
CA LEU A 115 2.58 -7.75 3.52
C LEU A 115 2.48 -9.02 4.36
N PHE A 116 1.27 -9.56 4.52
CA PHE A 116 1.05 -10.82 5.24
C PHE A 116 1.79 -12.00 4.58
N THR A 117 1.78 -12.05 3.25
CA THR A 117 2.47 -13.09 2.48
C THR A 117 3.99 -13.00 2.66
N ASP A 118 4.54 -11.78 2.63
CA ASP A 118 5.98 -11.55 2.84
C ASP A 118 6.41 -11.91 4.26
N LEU A 119 5.58 -11.61 5.27
CA LEU A 119 5.81 -12.04 6.65
C LEU A 119 5.80 -13.56 6.79
N ARG A 120 4.81 -14.24 6.19
CA ARG A 120 4.66 -15.70 6.27
C ARG A 120 5.80 -16.45 5.59
N ASN A 121 6.40 -15.88 4.53
CA ASN A 121 7.48 -16.50 3.77
C ASN A 121 8.88 -16.33 4.40
N GLY A 122 8.97 -15.76 5.62
CA GLY A 122 10.25 -15.54 6.30
C GLY A 122 11.14 -14.56 5.53
N PHE A 123 10.57 -13.57 4.85
CA PHE A 123 11.33 -12.62 4.05
C PHE A 123 12.28 -11.77 4.92
N PHE A 124 11.80 -11.34 6.09
CA PHE A 124 12.59 -10.53 7.03
C PHE A 124 13.77 -11.28 7.67
N THR A 125 13.68 -12.60 7.85
CA THR A 125 14.82 -13.38 8.38
C THR A 125 15.95 -13.46 7.37
N ARG A 126 15.62 -13.50 6.06
CA ARG A 126 16.61 -13.44 4.96
C ARG A 126 17.25 -12.06 4.81
N ILE A 127 16.48 -10.97 4.94
CA ILE A 127 17.04 -9.61 4.94
C ILE A 127 17.99 -9.39 6.11
N ARG A 128 17.70 -9.97 7.28
CA ARG A 128 18.65 -9.93 8.40
C ARG A 128 19.97 -10.63 8.10
N ALA A 129 19.96 -11.69 7.29
CA ALA A 129 21.17 -12.42 6.90
C ALA A 129 21.96 -11.70 5.79
N LEU A 130 21.30 -10.86 4.98
CA LEU A 130 21.89 -10.06 3.92
C LEU A 130 21.99 -8.61 4.39
N SER A 131 23.09 -8.14 4.99
CA SER A 131 23.32 -6.77 5.55
C SER A 131 22.61 -5.60 4.82
N THR A 132 21.30 -5.50 4.98
CA THR A 132 20.41 -4.58 4.27
C THR A 132 19.52 -3.93 5.32
N PRO A 133 19.23 -2.62 5.23
CA PRO A 133 18.38 -1.94 6.18
C PRO A 133 16.99 -2.59 6.27
N LEU A 134 16.61 -3.05 7.47
CA LEU A 134 15.35 -3.77 7.74
C LEU A 134 14.09 -2.95 7.40
N GLY A 135 14.19 -1.61 7.32
CA GLY A 135 13.07 -0.72 7.02
C GLY A 135 12.77 -0.53 5.53
N ALA A 136 13.70 -0.88 4.62
CA ALA A 136 13.53 -0.63 3.19
C ALA A 136 12.30 -1.32 2.54
N PRO A 137 11.90 -2.55 2.93
CA PRO A 137 10.71 -3.18 2.37
C PRO A 137 9.40 -2.50 2.77
N LEU A 138 9.32 -2.04 4.03
CA LEU A 138 8.13 -1.34 4.53
C LEU A 138 7.94 -0.01 3.79
N VAL A 139 9.03 0.75 3.62
CA VAL A 139 9.01 2.00 2.83
C VAL A 139 8.62 1.70 1.37
N GLY A 140 9.16 0.64 0.77
CA GLY A 140 8.81 0.25 -0.59
C GLY A 140 7.32 -0.08 -0.78
N ILE A 141 6.72 -0.77 0.18
CA ILE A 141 5.27 -1.07 0.19
C ILE A 141 4.45 0.20 0.38
N SER A 142 4.78 1.05 1.36
CA SER A 142 4.06 2.29 1.62
C SER A 142 4.07 3.22 0.40
N VAL A 143 5.22 3.35 -0.28
CA VAL A 143 5.32 4.17 -1.49
C VAL A 143 4.52 3.56 -2.64
N ALA A 144 4.56 2.24 -2.81
CA ALA A 144 3.76 1.57 -3.84
C ALA A 144 2.26 1.75 -3.61
N GLU A 145 1.83 1.68 -2.35
CA GLU A 145 0.42 1.90 -1.97
C GLU A 145 0.01 3.36 -2.16
N ALA A 146 0.86 4.32 -1.79
CA ALA A 146 0.61 5.73 -2.05
C ALA A 146 0.43 6.00 -3.55
N VAL A 147 1.32 5.48 -4.41
CA VAL A 147 1.18 5.66 -5.87
C VAL A 147 -0.12 5.03 -6.39
N ARG A 148 -0.47 3.83 -5.92
CA ARG A 148 -1.72 3.15 -6.30
C ARG A 148 -2.96 3.95 -5.86
N ALA A 149 -2.93 4.48 -4.63
CA ALA A 149 -3.99 5.34 -4.11
C ALA A 149 -4.11 6.62 -4.94
N SER A 150 -3.00 7.29 -5.27
CA SER A 150 -2.99 8.47 -6.14
C SER A 150 -3.60 8.18 -7.52
N VAL A 151 -3.26 7.06 -8.16
CA VAL A 151 -3.86 6.67 -9.45
C VAL A 151 -5.37 6.45 -9.32
N THR A 152 -5.81 5.80 -8.24
CA THR A 152 -7.23 5.54 -7.96
C THR A 152 -8.00 6.85 -7.79
N VAL A 153 -7.44 7.78 -7.01
CA VAL A 153 -7.97 9.13 -6.80
C VAL A 153 -8.09 9.89 -8.12
N VAL A 154 -7.01 9.95 -8.91
CA VAL A 154 -7.03 10.65 -10.20
C VAL A 154 -8.10 10.08 -11.12
N THR A 155 -8.19 8.75 -11.21
CA THR A 155 -9.16 8.08 -12.09
C THR A 155 -10.61 8.37 -11.67
N LEU A 156 -10.90 8.28 -10.37
CA LEU A 156 -12.23 8.59 -9.84
C LEU A 156 -12.57 10.08 -9.93
N CYS A 157 -11.59 10.98 -9.75
CA CYS A 157 -11.77 12.41 -9.99
C CYS A 157 -12.14 12.68 -11.45
N ILE A 158 -11.44 12.08 -12.41
CA ILE A 158 -11.76 12.23 -13.85
C ILE A 158 -13.18 11.72 -14.11
N ALA A 159 -13.53 10.52 -13.61
CA ALA A 159 -14.86 9.96 -13.76
C ALA A 159 -15.94 10.86 -13.13
N GLY A 160 -15.68 11.41 -11.93
CA GLY A 160 -16.56 12.35 -11.25
C GLY A 160 -16.76 13.63 -12.04
N ILE A 161 -15.68 14.23 -12.58
CA ILE A 161 -15.75 15.45 -13.39
C ILE A 161 -16.61 15.23 -14.65
N VAL A 162 -16.41 14.11 -15.35
CA VAL A 162 -17.24 13.72 -16.50
C VAL A 162 -18.71 13.59 -16.11
N ALA A 163 -18.97 13.10 -14.91
CA ALA A 163 -20.30 12.89 -14.38
C ALA A 163 -20.94 14.15 -13.75
N GLY A 164 -20.26 15.31 -13.81
CA GLY A 164 -20.80 16.60 -13.36
C GLY A 164 -20.25 17.11 -12.02
N PHE A 165 -19.23 16.46 -11.45
CA PHE A 165 -18.51 16.99 -10.29
C PHE A 165 -17.71 18.24 -10.65
N ARG A 166 -17.85 19.30 -9.85
CA ARG A 166 -17.11 20.54 -10.03
C ARG A 166 -16.29 20.81 -8.77
N PHE A 167 -14.99 21.02 -8.94
CA PHE A 167 -14.13 21.49 -7.85
C PHE A 167 -14.44 22.97 -7.57
N GLN A 168 -15.15 23.25 -6.48
CA GLN A 168 -15.45 24.63 -6.05
C GLN A 168 -14.20 25.40 -5.59
N ALA A 169 -13.16 24.69 -5.13
CA ALA A 169 -11.95 25.28 -4.56
C ALA A 169 -10.71 25.25 -5.50
N GLY A 170 -10.91 24.97 -6.80
CA GLY A 170 -9.86 25.02 -7.82
C GLY A 170 -8.75 23.95 -7.71
N TRP A 171 -7.71 24.07 -8.55
CA TRP A 171 -6.55 23.18 -8.57
C TRP A 171 -5.83 22.98 -7.22
N PRO A 172 -5.75 23.97 -6.30
CA PRO A 172 -5.15 23.76 -4.98
C PRO A 172 -5.89 22.72 -4.14
N ALA A 173 -7.22 22.61 -4.29
CA ALA A 173 -7.99 21.59 -3.59
C ALA A 173 -7.77 20.19 -4.19
N ALA A 174 -7.57 20.09 -5.50
CA ALA A 174 -7.18 18.81 -6.13
C ALA A 174 -5.80 18.35 -5.66
N LEU A 175 -4.84 19.28 -5.53
CA LEU A 175 -3.50 18.99 -4.99
C LEU A 175 -3.54 18.67 -3.49
N GLY A 176 -4.33 19.42 -2.69
CA GLY A 176 -4.52 19.12 -1.27
C GLY A 176 -5.20 17.77 -1.06
N PHE A 177 -6.15 17.41 -1.91
CA PHE A 177 -6.80 16.11 -1.89
C PHE A 177 -5.84 14.97 -2.26
N LEU A 178 -4.99 15.16 -3.28
CA LEU A 178 -3.93 14.21 -3.62
C LEU A 178 -2.83 14.12 -2.56
N ALA A 179 -2.60 15.17 -1.78
CA ALA A 179 -1.62 15.17 -0.69
C ALA A 179 -2.15 14.49 0.59
N VAL A 180 -3.46 14.51 0.80
CA VAL A 180 -4.12 13.83 1.94
C VAL A 180 -4.40 12.36 1.65
N ALA A 181 -4.70 12.01 0.40
CA ALA A 181 -4.98 10.65 -0.04
C ALA A 181 -3.72 9.80 -0.19
#